data_AF-A0A9D1LJ71-F1
#
_entry.id   AF-A0A9D1LJ71-F1
#
_cell.length_a   1.000
_cell.length_b   1.000
_cell.length_c   1.000
_cell.angle_alpha   90.00
_cell.angle_beta   90.00
_cell.angle_gamma   90.00
#
_symmetry.space_group_name_H-M   'P 1'
#
loop_
_entity.id
_entity.type
_entity.pdbx_description
1 polymer ?
#
loop_
_entity_poly.entity_id
_entity_poly.type
_entity_poly.pdbx_seq_one_letter_code
_entity_poly.pdbx_strand_id
1 'polypeptide(L)'
;MKESYIFEYLNENEFKKLERSLKKYNMLAYKKMVFEFYPELKEGNFLGKMVSENVKENTKNYELKLPTDDLFVRVHGEVVLHYSVCENSHTVILDTITPESLLSEGHRQELQAYKGVMISKANQDKDKFKINLLNMLQNGD
;
A
#
# COMPACT_ATOMS: atom_id res chain seq x y z
N MET A 1 28.17 -4.84 -15.38
CA MET A 1 27.32 -4.76 -14.19
C MET A 1 25.93 -4.41 -14.69
N LYS A 2 24.88 -5.17 -14.38
CA LYS A 2 23.52 -4.68 -14.63
C LYS A 2 23.34 -3.46 -13.74
N GLU A 3 23.13 -2.29 -14.34
CA GLU A 3 22.72 -1.11 -13.59
C GLU A 3 21.41 -1.48 -12.87
N SER A 4 21.36 -1.22 -11.57
CA SER A 4 20.20 -1.54 -10.72
C SER A 4 19.49 -0.25 -10.36
N TYR A 5 18.16 -0.23 -10.43
CA TYR A 5 17.38 0.96 -10.15
C TYR A 5 17.58 1.44 -8.71
N ILE A 6 17.75 2.75 -8.55
CA ILE A 6 17.88 3.40 -7.23
C ILE A 6 16.50 3.78 -6.73
N PHE A 7 16.21 3.53 -5.45
CA PHE A 7 14.98 4.01 -4.83
C PHE A 7 15.14 5.42 -4.31
N GLU A 8 14.24 6.28 -4.74
CA GLU A 8 14.00 7.61 -4.17
C GLU A 8 12.59 7.68 -3.61
N TYR A 9 12.29 8.74 -2.87
CA TYR A 9 10.98 8.97 -2.29
C TYR A 9 10.51 10.36 -2.67
N LEU A 10 9.26 10.50 -3.09
CA LEU A 10 8.66 11.82 -3.28
C LEU A 10 8.60 12.57 -1.94
N ASN A 11 8.24 11.85 -0.87
CA ASN A 11 8.33 12.32 0.51
C ASN A 11 8.73 11.17 1.42
N GLU A 12 10.02 11.07 1.74
CA GLU A 12 10.55 9.96 2.56
C GLU A 12 9.88 9.87 3.92
N ASN A 13 9.65 11.02 4.59
CA ASN A 13 9.11 11.01 5.95
C ASN A 13 7.68 10.46 5.98
N GLU A 14 6.80 10.94 5.10
CA GLU A 14 5.43 10.43 5.03
C GLU A 14 5.39 8.97 4.58
N PHE A 15 6.18 8.61 3.56
CA PHE A 15 6.25 7.23 3.10
C PHE A 15 6.71 6.27 4.21
N LYS A 16 7.73 6.63 4.98
CA LYS A 16 8.23 5.81 6.10
C LYS A 16 7.20 5.66 7.22
N LYS A 17 6.32 6.65 7.45
CA LYS A 17 5.22 6.52 8.41
C LYS A 17 4.20 5.48 7.93
N LEU A 18 3.82 5.56 6.66
CA LEU A 18 2.91 4.59 6.03
C LEU A 18 3.51 3.18 6.02
N GLU A 19 4.78 3.03 5.64
CA GLU A 19 5.51 1.77 5.63
C GLU A 19 5.56 1.11 7.02
N ARG A 20 5.81 1.90 8.08
CA ARG A 20 5.80 1.39 9.47
C ARG A 20 4.41 0.93 9.91
N SER A 21 3.38 1.67 9.53
CA SER A 21 1.99 1.31 9.81
C SER A 21 1.59 0.04 9.06
N LEU A 22 1.98 -0.06 7.79
CA LEU A 22 1.76 -1.24 6.96
C LEU A 22 2.45 -2.47 7.59
N LYS A 23 3.70 -2.33 8.04
CA LYS A 23 4.40 -3.40 8.76
C LYS A 23 3.65 -3.86 10.01
N LYS A 24 3.02 -2.92 10.75
CA LYS A 24 2.32 -3.23 12.00
C LYS A 24 0.96 -3.91 11.76
N TYR A 25 0.16 -3.38 10.84
CA TYR A 25 -1.23 -3.80 10.66
C TYR A 25 -1.45 -4.74 9.48
N ASN A 26 -0.50 -4.82 8.55
CA ASN A 26 -0.53 -5.73 7.41
C ASN A 26 0.86 -6.29 7.07
N MET A 27 1.32 -7.20 7.92
CA MET A 27 2.64 -7.83 7.78
C MET A 27 2.81 -8.59 6.46
N LEU A 28 1.73 -9.20 5.93
CA LEU A 28 1.79 -9.93 4.66
C LEU A 28 2.13 -9.01 3.49
N ALA A 29 1.38 -7.90 3.35
CA ALA A 29 1.63 -6.88 2.34
C ALA A 29 3.06 -6.33 2.46
N TYR A 30 3.49 -5.98 3.68
CA TYR A 30 4.82 -5.46 3.94
C TYR A 30 5.93 -6.43 3.52
N LYS A 31 5.82 -7.72 3.90
CA LYS A 31 6.81 -8.74 3.54
C LYS A 31 6.91 -8.92 2.03
N LYS A 32 5.77 -9.04 1.32
CA LYS A 32 5.79 -9.21 -0.14
C LYS A 32 6.39 -7.98 -0.83
N MET A 33 6.06 -6.79 -0.36
CA MET A 33 6.65 -5.54 -0.87
C MET A 33 8.17 -5.52 -0.74
N VAL A 34 8.70 -5.86 0.45
CA VAL A 34 10.15 -5.78 0.72
C VAL A 34 10.94 -6.93 0.08
N PHE A 35 10.42 -8.16 0.13
CA PHE A 35 11.17 -9.36 -0.25
C PHE A 35 10.97 -9.80 -1.69
N GLU A 36 9.86 -9.41 -2.33
CA GLU A 36 9.58 -9.78 -3.72
C GLU A 36 9.60 -8.54 -4.61
N PHE A 37 8.79 -7.53 -4.29
CA PHE A 37 8.58 -6.42 -5.22
C PHE A 37 9.78 -5.47 -5.30
N TYR A 38 10.37 -5.08 -4.17
CA TYR A 38 11.54 -4.21 -4.19
C TYR A 38 12.74 -4.78 -4.96
N PRO A 39 13.11 -6.07 -4.81
CA PRO A 39 14.11 -6.70 -5.67
C PRO A 39 13.76 -6.63 -7.16
N GLU A 40 12.53 -7.00 -7.54
CA GLU A 40 12.08 -6.96 -8.94
C GLU A 40 12.17 -5.54 -9.53
N LEU A 41 11.73 -4.52 -8.79
CA LEU A 41 11.83 -3.12 -9.21
C LEU A 41 13.29 -2.67 -9.37
N LYS A 42 14.20 -3.12 -8.50
CA LYS A 42 15.64 -2.84 -8.62
C LYS A 42 16.26 -3.49 -9.86
N GLU A 43 15.75 -4.63 -10.27
CA GLU A 43 16.20 -5.34 -11.48
C GLU A 43 15.62 -4.74 -12.78
N GLY A 44 14.65 -3.81 -12.65
CA GLY A 44 13.95 -3.18 -13.78
C GLY A 44 12.66 -3.88 -14.20
N ASN A 45 12.20 -4.86 -13.41
CA ASN A 45 10.91 -5.53 -13.63
C ASN A 45 9.81 -4.72 -12.94
N PHE A 46 9.20 -3.77 -13.67
CA PHE A 46 8.14 -2.91 -13.14
C PHE A 46 6.81 -3.66 -13.03
N LEU A 47 6.39 -3.93 -11.79
CA LEU A 47 5.19 -4.69 -11.45
C LEU A 47 3.97 -3.78 -11.29
N GLY A 48 2.78 -4.32 -11.59
CA GLY A 48 1.52 -3.62 -11.39
C GLY A 48 0.96 -3.01 -12.67
N LYS A 49 0.04 -2.06 -12.51
CA LYS A 49 -0.65 -1.42 -13.64
C LYS A 49 -0.05 -0.04 -13.89
N MET A 50 0.37 0.24 -15.12
CA MET A 50 0.72 1.59 -15.54
C MET A 50 -0.56 2.43 -15.63
N VAL A 51 -0.58 3.54 -14.90
CA VAL A 51 -1.77 4.40 -14.74
C VAL A 51 -1.66 5.67 -15.58
N SER A 52 -0.45 6.19 -15.72
CA SER A 52 -0.18 7.37 -16.53
C SER A 52 1.29 7.42 -16.96
N GLU A 53 1.55 8.15 -18.04
CA GLU A 53 2.88 8.44 -18.55
C GLU A 53 3.01 9.94 -18.70
N ASN A 54 3.97 10.53 -17.98
CA ASN A 54 4.29 11.95 -18.08
C ASN A 54 5.40 12.14 -19.12
N VAL A 55 4.99 12.39 -20.37
CA VAL A 55 5.91 12.56 -21.52
C VAL A 55 6.88 13.74 -21.32
N LYS A 56 6.50 14.76 -20.53
CA LYS A 56 7.36 15.94 -20.28
C LYS A 56 8.51 15.62 -19.34
N GLU A 57 8.29 14.77 -18.36
CA GLU A 57 9.28 14.39 -17.34
C GLU A 57 9.91 13.02 -17.63
N ASN A 58 9.39 12.31 -18.65
CA ASN A 58 9.78 10.95 -19.02
C ASN A 58 9.64 9.97 -17.84
N THR A 59 8.51 10.08 -17.16
CA THR A 59 8.18 9.33 -15.95
C THR A 59 6.94 8.48 -16.18
N LYS A 60 7.01 7.19 -15.83
CA LYS A 60 5.89 6.26 -15.91
C LYS A 60 5.37 5.95 -14.51
N ASN A 61 4.08 6.18 -14.29
CA ASN A 61 3.46 6.01 -12.98
C ASN A 61 2.72 4.67 -12.91
N TYR A 62 2.96 3.93 -11.83
CA TYR A 62 2.47 2.59 -11.60
C TYR A 62 1.70 2.48 -10.29
N GLU A 63 0.68 1.62 -10.32
CA GLU A 63 -0.06 1.17 -9.16
C GLU A 63 0.15 -0.34 -8.98
N LEU A 64 0.78 -0.71 -7.87
CA LEU A 64 1.04 -2.09 -7.51
C LEU A 64 0.18 -2.50 -6.31
N LYS A 65 -0.81 -3.35 -6.59
CA LYS A 65 -1.66 -3.94 -5.55
C LYS A 65 -0.86 -4.89 -4.67
N LEU A 66 -0.88 -4.66 -3.37
CA LEU A 66 -0.24 -5.51 -2.38
C LEU A 66 -1.22 -6.61 -1.90
N PRO A 67 -0.72 -7.81 -1.59
CA PRO A 67 -1.57 -8.89 -1.10
C PRO A 67 -2.13 -8.53 0.27
N THR A 68 -3.44 -8.55 0.38
CA THR A 68 -4.15 -8.09 1.57
C THR A 68 -5.29 -9.06 1.86
N ASP A 69 -5.68 -9.20 3.13
CA ASP A 69 -6.82 -10.02 3.52
C ASP A 69 -8.14 -9.49 2.92
N ASP A 70 -8.99 -10.37 2.41
CA ASP A 70 -10.24 -10.01 1.74
C ASP A 70 -11.18 -9.18 2.63
N LEU A 71 -11.26 -9.50 3.92
CA LEU A 71 -12.11 -8.76 4.85
C LEU A 71 -11.55 -7.35 5.06
N PHE A 72 -10.23 -7.20 5.14
CA PHE A 72 -9.59 -5.89 5.18
C PHE A 72 -9.88 -5.09 3.91
N VAL A 73 -9.74 -5.69 2.73
CA VAL A 73 -9.99 -5.03 1.43
C VAL A 73 -11.43 -4.52 1.35
N ARG A 74 -12.40 -5.30 1.80
CA ARG A 74 -13.82 -4.89 1.78
C ARG A 74 -14.13 -3.76 2.76
N VAL A 75 -13.39 -3.66 3.86
CA VAL A 75 -13.60 -2.60 4.86
C VAL A 75 -12.88 -1.31 4.49
N HIS A 76 -11.59 -1.41 4.13
CA HIS A 76 -10.68 -0.27 3.98
C HIS A 76 -10.23 0.01 2.55
N GLY A 77 -10.52 -0.89 1.62
CA GLY A 77 -10.01 -0.84 0.25
C GLY A 77 -8.71 -1.64 0.08
N GLU A 78 -8.28 -1.78 -1.16
CA GLU A 78 -7.04 -2.46 -1.51
C GLU A 78 -5.83 -1.66 -1.01
N VAL A 79 -4.80 -2.37 -0.56
CA VAL A 79 -3.51 -1.73 -0.28
C VAL A 79 -2.73 -1.61 -1.58
N VAL A 80 -2.37 -0.40 -1.97
CA VAL A 80 -1.71 -0.12 -3.26
C VAL A 80 -0.46 0.71 -3.02
N LEU A 81 0.66 0.25 -3.55
CA LEU A 81 1.90 1.03 -3.65
C LEU A 81 1.85 1.87 -4.93
N HIS A 82 1.96 3.18 -4.78
CA HIS A 82 2.09 4.13 -5.88
C HIS A 82 3.56 4.46 -6.05
N TYR A 83 4.08 4.23 -7.25
CA TYR A 83 5.48 4.55 -7.55
C TYR A 83 5.63 4.99 -9.01
N SER A 84 6.68 5.75 -9.24
CA SER A 84 7.00 6.36 -10.51
C SER A 84 8.38 5.90 -10.96
N VAL A 85 8.54 5.66 -12.27
CA VAL A 85 9.79 5.15 -12.85
C VAL A 85 10.35 6.18 -13.82
N CYS A 86 11.59 6.58 -13.56
CA CYS A 86 12.38 7.43 -14.43
C CYS A 86 13.47 6.58 -15.09
N GLU A 87 13.23 6.15 -16.33
CA GLU A 87 14.17 5.26 -17.05
C GLU A 87 15.51 5.96 -17.34
N ASN A 88 15.49 7.28 -17.58
CA ASN A 88 16.68 8.06 -17.92
C ASN A 88 17.69 8.16 -16.75
N SER A 89 17.17 8.33 -15.53
CA SER A 89 17.99 8.44 -14.32
C SER A 89 18.18 7.09 -13.62
N HIS A 90 17.55 6.04 -14.16
CA HIS A 90 17.55 4.70 -13.57
C HIS A 90 17.04 4.72 -12.11
N THR A 91 15.95 5.48 -11.89
CA THR A 91 15.38 5.72 -10.55
C THR A 91 13.93 5.23 -10.48
N VAL A 92 13.58 4.62 -9.35
CA VAL A 92 12.21 4.33 -8.96
C VAL A 92 11.85 5.23 -7.77
N ILE A 93 10.90 6.13 -7.97
CA ILE A 93 10.42 7.08 -6.96
C ILE A 93 9.20 6.47 -6.28
N LEU A 94 9.29 6.23 -4.98
CA LEU A 94 8.18 5.75 -4.16
C LEU A 94 7.34 6.95 -3.72
N ASP A 95 6.07 6.99 -4.14
CA ASP A 95 5.20 8.14 -3.91
C ASP A 95 4.43 7.99 -2.61
N THR A 96 3.57 6.97 -2.52
CA THR A 96 2.69 6.75 -1.36
C THR A 96 2.14 5.32 -1.29
N ILE A 97 1.46 5.00 -0.20
CA ILE A 97 0.75 3.73 0.01
C ILE A 97 -0.70 4.03 0.42
N THR A 98 -1.64 3.59 -0.41
CA THR A 98 -3.08 3.66 -0.14
C THR A 98 -3.51 2.43 0.66
N PRO A 99 -4.45 2.51 1.64
CA PRO A 99 -5.18 3.70 2.08
C PRO A 99 -4.39 4.56 3.10
N GLU A 100 -4.03 5.78 2.70
CA GLU A 100 -3.21 6.69 3.50
C GLU A 100 -3.86 7.09 4.82
N SER A 101 -5.18 7.28 4.84
CA SER A 101 -5.92 7.76 6.02
C SER A 101 -5.80 6.77 7.19
N LEU A 102 -6.03 5.48 6.92
CA LEU A 102 -5.91 4.41 7.91
C LEU A 102 -4.44 4.20 8.33
N LEU A 103 -3.52 4.16 7.36
CA LEU A 103 -2.10 3.92 7.65
C LEU A 103 -1.50 5.09 8.45
N SER A 104 -1.80 6.33 8.09
CA SER A 104 -1.35 7.53 8.81
C SER A 104 -1.95 7.60 10.22
N GLU A 105 -3.22 7.26 10.37
CA GLU A 105 -3.85 7.14 11.69
C GLU A 105 -3.17 6.07 12.54
N GLY A 106 -2.95 4.87 11.98
CA GLY A 106 -2.32 3.76 12.67
C GLY A 106 -0.86 3.99 13.05
N HIS A 107 -0.18 4.90 12.34
CA HIS A 107 1.13 5.39 12.73
C HIS A 107 1.05 6.30 13.95
N ARG A 108 0.09 7.24 13.96
CA ARG A 108 -0.07 8.22 15.06
C ARG A 108 -0.59 7.58 16.33
N GLN A 109 -1.48 6.61 16.21
CA GLN A 109 -2.14 5.97 17.34
C GLN A 109 -2.36 4.49 17.06
N GLU A 110 -2.33 3.68 18.12
CA GLU A 110 -2.64 2.26 18.00
C GLU A 110 -4.09 2.05 17.56
N LEU A 111 -4.28 1.32 16.45
CA LEU A 111 -5.58 0.89 15.97
C LEU A 111 -6.08 -0.27 16.82
N GLN A 112 -7.38 -0.29 17.07
CA GLN A 112 -8.04 -1.42 17.72
C GLN A 112 -8.48 -2.42 16.67
N ALA A 113 -8.57 -3.69 17.06
CA ALA A 113 -9.17 -4.74 16.24
C ALA A 113 -10.61 -4.99 16.69
N TYR A 114 -11.53 -5.12 15.73
CA TYR A 114 -12.90 -5.56 15.94
C TYR A 114 -13.18 -6.77 15.05
N LYS A 115 -13.55 -7.90 15.67
CA LYS A 115 -13.75 -9.20 15.00
C LYS A 115 -12.59 -9.57 14.06
N GLY A 116 -11.36 -9.35 14.52
CA GLY A 116 -10.14 -9.68 13.77
C GLY A 116 -9.70 -8.64 12.73
N VAL A 117 -10.46 -7.56 12.52
CA VAL A 117 -10.14 -6.50 11.53
C VAL A 117 -9.76 -5.22 12.24
N MET A 118 -8.67 -4.59 11.82
CA MET A 118 -8.29 -3.25 12.34
C MET A 118 -9.36 -2.23 11.97
N ILE A 119 -9.74 -1.37 12.89
CA ILE A 119 -10.73 -0.31 12.67
C ILE A 119 -10.07 1.06 12.81
N SER A 120 -10.45 1.99 11.93
CA SER A 120 -10.05 3.39 12.06
C SER A 120 -10.69 3.99 13.31
N LYS A 121 -10.01 4.91 14.00
CA LYS A 121 -10.66 5.63 15.11
C LYS A 121 -11.58 6.71 14.56
N ALA A 122 -11.20 7.35 13.46
CA ALA A 122 -12.00 8.36 12.80
C ALA A 122 -13.35 7.84 12.28
N ASN A 123 -13.43 6.60 11.79
CA ASN A 123 -14.66 6.02 11.23
C ASN A 123 -15.06 4.71 11.90
N GLN A 124 -14.81 4.58 13.20
CA GLN A 124 -15.01 3.35 13.98
C GLN A 124 -16.40 2.73 13.77
N ASP A 125 -17.48 3.52 13.83
CA ASP A 125 -18.85 3.00 13.70
C ASP A 125 -19.15 2.50 12.28
N LYS A 126 -18.63 3.19 11.27
CA LYS A 126 -18.75 2.79 9.86
C LYS A 126 -18.00 1.49 9.59
N ASP A 127 -16.80 1.34 10.14
CA ASP A 127 -15.99 0.14 9.97
C ASP A 127 -16.64 -1.05 10.67
N LYS A 128 -17.12 -0.87 11.91
CA LYS A 128 -17.90 -1.89 12.63
C LYS A 128 -19.16 -2.28 11.88
N PHE A 129 -19.89 -1.32 11.32
CA PHE A 129 -21.07 -1.58 10.50
C PHE A 129 -20.74 -2.44 9.29
N LYS A 130 -19.70 -2.08 8.51
CA LYS A 130 -19.24 -2.87 7.37
C LYS A 130 -18.85 -4.29 7.78
N ILE A 131 -18.07 -4.44 8.84
CA ILE A 131 -17.65 -5.74 9.37
C ILE A 131 -18.86 -6.59 9.76
N ASN A 132 -19.84 -6.00 10.45
CA ASN A 132 -21.05 -6.72 10.85
C ASN A 132 -21.88 -7.14 9.65
N LEU A 133 -22.08 -6.24 8.67
CA LEU A 133 -22.79 -6.54 7.44
C LEU A 133 -22.13 -7.67 6.66
N LEU A 134 -20.80 -7.63 6.49
CA LEU A 134 -20.05 -8.67 5.79
C LEU A 134 -20.14 -10.03 6.50
N ASN A 135 -20.03 -10.04 7.83
CA ASN A 135 -20.21 -11.26 8.62
C ASN A 135 -21.64 -11.82 8.51
N MET A 136 -22.67 -10.96 8.46
CA MET A 136 -24.05 -11.41 8.25
C MET A 136 -24.24 -12.04 6.86
N LEU A 137 -23.61 -11.47 5.82
CA LEU A 137 -23.67 -12.00 4.46
C LEU A 137 -22.89 -13.31 4.29
N GLN A 138 -21.83 -13.52 5.07
CA GLN A 138 -21.03 -14.76 5.04
C GLN A 138 -21.61 -15.89 5.89
N ASN A 139 -22.33 -15.55 6.98
CA ASN A 139 -22.96 -16.53 7.87
C ASN A 139 -24.46 -16.71 7.60
N GLY A 140 -24.99 -16.06 6.56
CA GLY A 140 -26.37 -16.18 6.13
C GLY A 140 -26.54 -17.26 5.07
N ASP A 141 -26.32 -18.51 5.47
CA ASP A 141 -26.80 -19.74 4.81
C ASP A 141 -27.58 -20.58 5.84
#